data_AF-A0A7W0KQE1-F1
#
_entry.id   AF-A0A7W0KQE1-F1
#
_cell.length_a   1.000
_cell.length_b   1.000
_cell.length_c   1.000
_cell.angle_alpha   90.00
_cell.angle_beta   90.00
_cell.angle_gamma   90.00
#
_symmetry.space_group_name_H-M   'P 1'
#
loop_
_entity.id
_entity.type
_entity.pdbx_description
1 polymer ?
#
loop_
_entity_poly.entity_id
_entity_poly.type
_entity_poly.pdbx_seq_one_letter_code
_entity_poly.pdbx_strand_id
1 'polypeptide(L)'
;MTPITAVPGAAHGWKTAAVRVPEELLVHLRRARDLADRHYAEPLVLDGLAAAAGVSKYHFLRCFSATYGKTPAVYLAERRIERAQDLLRATNVTVTEVCLLVGYSSLGSFSTKFHQLVGVTPSAYQARFAQLGVPHIPGCFVFKHGLSDRRTDAPTRPDPAGRKDPATSEKPRPGGSP
;
A
#
# COMPACT_ATOMS: atom_id res chain seq x y z
N MET A 1 12.49 -11.61 9.18
CA MET A 1 11.19 -10.96 8.94
C MET A 1 10.53 -10.74 10.30
N THR A 2 10.74 -9.58 10.92
CA THR A 2 10.05 -9.23 12.16
C THR A 2 8.59 -8.90 11.85
N PRO A 3 7.61 -9.51 12.54
CA PRO A 3 6.22 -9.15 12.35
C PRO A 3 6.01 -7.69 12.76
N ILE A 4 5.17 -6.99 12.01
CA ILE A 4 4.66 -5.66 12.37
C ILE A 4 3.92 -5.85 13.70
N THR A 5 4.55 -5.44 14.80
CA THR A 5 3.92 -5.42 16.12
C THR A 5 2.71 -4.50 16.01
N ALA A 6 1.51 -5.05 16.22
CA ALA A 6 0.29 -4.29 16.34
C ALA A 6 0.46 -3.23 17.43
N VAL A 7 0.49 -1.95 17.04
CA VAL A 7 0.53 -0.85 17.98
C VAL A 7 -0.84 -0.79 18.68
N PRO A 8 -0.90 -0.70 20.02
CA PRO A 8 -2.17 -0.62 20.73
C PRO A 8 -2.92 0.63 20.30
N GLY A 9 -4.16 0.43 19.83
CA GLY A 9 -5.01 1.48 19.29
C GLY A 9 -5.20 2.62 20.29
N ALA A 10 -4.78 3.81 19.89
CA ALA A 10 -5.23 5.05 20.51
C ALA A 10 -6.77 5.06 20.47
N ALA A 11 -7.38 5.06 21.66
CA ALA A 11 -8.82 5.08 21.87
C ALA A 11 -9.44 6.37 21.33
N HIS A 12 -9.71 6.42 20.03
CA HIS A 12 -10.54 7.46 19.44
C HIS A 12 -11.98 7.09 19.80
N GLY A 13 -12.61 7.87 20.69
CA GLY A 13 -13.91 7.60 21.31
C GLY A 13 -15.14 7.68 20.41
N TRP A 14 -15.11 7.06 19.23
CA TRP A 14 -16.32 6.89 18.42
C TRP A 14 -17.02 5.59 18.88
N LYS A 15 -17.98 5.72 19.79
CA LYS A 15 -18.85 4.59 20.16
C LYS A 15 -19.60 4.14 18.91
N THR A 16 -19.24 2.99 18.36
CA THR A 16 -19.97 2.35 17.28
C THR A 16 -21.32 1.91 17.83
N ALA A 17 -22.34 2.76 17.72
CA ALA A 17 -23.71 2.27 17.81
C ALA A 17 -23.84 1.11 16.80
N ALA A 18 -24.48 0.01 17.19
CA ALA A 18 -24.61 -1.20 16.37
C ALA A 18 -25.33 -0.87 15.05
N VAL A 19 -24.56 -0.50 14.02
CA VAL A 19 -25.07 -0.25 12.68
C VAL A 19 -25.04 -1.58 11.95
N ARG A 20 -26.22 -2.04 11.54
CA ARG A 20 -26.31 -3.13 10.57
C ARG A 20 -25.84 -2.58 9.23
N VAL A 21 -24.78 -3.18 8.69
CA VAL A 21 -24.23 -2.81 7.37
C VAL A 21 -24.96 -3.63 6.30
N PRO A 22 -25.66 -3.00 5.35
CA PRO A 22 -26.28 -3.72 4.24
C PRO A 22 -25.23 -4.36 3.33
N GLU A 23 -25.52 -5.53 2.75
CA GLU A 23 -24.55 -6.29 1.96
C GLU A 23 -24.16 -5.55 0.68
N GLU A 24 -25.12 -4.91 0.03
CA GLU A 24 -24.93 -4.08 -1.16
C GLU A 24 -24.00 -2.89 -0.90
N LEU A 25 -23.97 -2.38 0.34
CA LEU A 25 -23.10 -1.27 0.73
C LEU A 25 -21.63 -1.72 0.86
N LEU A 26 -21.37 -3.00 1.13
CA LEU A 26 -20.01 -3.53 1.32
C LEU A 26 -19.11 -3.32 0.11
N VAL A 27 -19.65 -3.39 -1.11
CA VAL A 27 -18.88 -3.16 -2.35
C VAL A 27 -18.37 -1.72 -2.39
N HIS A 28 -19.19 -0.75 -2.00
CA HIS A 28 -18.81 0.66 -1.95
C HIS A 28 -17.84 0.95 -0.79
N LEU A 29 -18.03 0.31 0.36
CA LEU A 29 -17.09 0.39 1.49
C LEU A 29 -15.72 -0.21 1.15
N ARG A 30 -15.68 -1.30 0.38
CA ARG A 30 -14.43 -1.89 -0.12
C ARG A 30 -13.74 -0.94 -1.09
N ARG A 31 -14.48 -0.35 -2.03
CA ARG A 31 -13.93 0.67 -2.94
C ARG A 31 -13.36 1.87 -2.16
N ALA A 32 -14.03 2.33 -1.10
CA ALA A 32 -13.51 3.40 -0.25
C ALA A 32 -12.18 3.03 0.40
N ARG A 33 -12.05 1.80 0.92
CA ARG A 33 -10.80 1.29 1.48
C ARG A 33 -9.71 1.21 0.41
N ASP A 34 -10.04 0.65 -0.76
CA ASP A 34 -9.09 0.50 -1.87
C ASP A 34 -8.58 1.87 -2.37
N LEU A 35 -9.43 2.90 -2.37
CA LEU A 35 -9.01 4.28 -2.64
C LEU A 35 -8.04 4.78 -1.57
N ALA A 36 -8.36 4.57 -0.28
CA ALA A 36 -7.46 4.96 0.80
C ALA A 36 -6.10 4.21 0.75
N ASP A 37 -6.10 2.96 0.30
CA ASP A 37 -4.88 2.14 0.19
C ASP A 37 -4.02 2.51 -1.02
N ARG A 38 -4.63 2.85 -2.17
CA ARG A 38 -3.93 3.16 -3.42
C ARG A 38 -3.55 4.63 -3.57
N HIS A 39 -4.42 5.52 -3.08
CA HIS A 39 -4.28 6.97 -3.20
C HIS A 39 -4.08 7.62 -1.82
N TYR A 40 -3.32 6.96 -0.93
CA TYR A 40 -3.17 7.42 0.45
C TYR A 40 -2.62 8.84 0.57
N ALA A 41 -1.80 9.30 -0.39
CA ALA A 41 -1.23 10.64 -0.38
C ALA A 41 -2.28 11.74 -0.69
N GLU A 42 -3.41 11.36 -1.29
CA GLU A 42 -4.48 12.28 -1.67
C GLU A 42 -5.53 12.41 -0.57
N PRO A 43 -6.28 13.52 -0.50
CA PRO A 43 -7.47 13.61 0.34
C PRO A 43 -8.52 12.56 -0.06
N LEU A 44 -9.05 11.82 0.91
CA LEU A 44 -10.05 10.80 0.64
C LEU A 44 -11.44 11.43 0.43
N VAL A 45 -11.91 11.43 -0.82
CA VAL A 45 -13.24 11.95 -1.19
C VAL A 45 -14.23 10.79 -1.30
N LEU A 46 -15.19 10.72 -0.38
CA LEU A 46 -16.16 9.61 -0.29
C LEU A 46 -17.57 9.96 -0.77
N ASP A 47 -17.82 11.23 -1.13
CA ASP A 47 -19.16 11.71 -1.49
C ASP A 47 -19.73 10.96 -2.71
N GLY A 48 -18.91 10.72 -3.74
CA GLY A 48 -19.32 9.95 -4.91
C GLY A 48 -19.63 8.48 -4.59
N LEU A 49 -18.91 7.85 -3.66
CA LEU A 49 -19.17 6.47 -3.27
C LEU A 49 -20.45 6.34 -2.42
N ALA A 50 -20.71 7.31 -1.55
CA ALA A 50 -21.94 7.37 -0.78
C ALA A 50 -23.15 7.59 -1.70
N ALA A 51 -23.05 8.55 -2.62
CA ALA A 51 -24.09 8.83 -3.61
C ALA A 51 -24.37 7.63 -4.52
N ALA A 52 -23.33 6.96 -5.01
CA ALA A 52 -23.47 5.76 -5.84
C ALA A 52 -24.08 4.57 -5.07
N ALA A 53 -23.95 4.53 -3.75
CA ALA A 53 -24.60 3.55 -2.89
C ALA A 53 -26.02 3.97 -2.46
N GLY A 54 -26.50 5.14 -2.88
CA GLY A 54 -27.83 5.65 -2.51
C GLY A 54 -27.98 6.03 -1.03
N VAL A 55 -26.87 6.26 -0.32
CA VAL A 55 -26.90 6.58 1.12
C VAL A 55 -26.27 7.95 1.39
N SER A 56 -26.66 8.55 2.51
CA SER A 56 -26.01 9.78 2.97
C SER A 56 -24.54 9.51 3.34
N LYS A 57 -23.70 10.54 3.18
CA LYS A 57 -22.29 10.50 3.61
C LYS A 57 -22.16 10.07 5.07
N TYR A 58 -23.01 10.59 5.94
CA TYR A 58 -22.97 10.26 7.38
C TYR A 58 -23.24 8.77 7.65
N HIS A 59 -24.26 8.19 6.99
CA HIS A 59 -24.52 6.75 7.10
C HIS A 59 -23.35 5.93 6.55
N PHE A 60 -22.80 6.33 5.39
CA PHE A 60 -21.64 5.69 4.79
C PHE A 60 -20.43 5.67 5.74
N LEU A 61 -20.10 6.80 6.36
CA LEU A 61 -19.00 6.90 7.32
C LEU A 61 -19.20 5.98 8.52
N ARG A 62 -20.43 5.91 9.06
CA ARG A 62 -20.76 5.01 10.17
C ARG A 62 -20.64 3.54 9.78
N CYS A 63 -21.11 3.16 8.59
CA CYS A 63 -20.99 1.79 8.10
C CYS A 63 -19.53 1.40 7.81
N PHE A 64 -18.73 2.32 7.24
CA PHE A 64 -17.28 2.10 7.08
C PHE A 64 -16.63 1.81 8.43
N SER A 65 -16.92 2.67 9.40
CA SER A 65 -16.47 2.56 10.78
C SER A 65 -16.88 1.22 11.41
N ALA A 66 -18.14 0.82 11.29
CA ALA A 66 -18.62 -0.47 11.79
C ALA A 66 -17.95 -1.67 11.10
N THR A 67 -17.60 -1.54 9.82
CA THR A 67 -16.99 -2.62 9.03
C THR A 67 -15.49 -2.77 9.31
N TYR A 68 -14.76 -1.67 9.44
CA TYR A 68 -13.29 -1.67 9.53
C TYR A 68 -12.74 -1.31 10.92
N GLY A 69 -13.62 -1.05 11.90
CA GLY A 69 -13.21 -0.75 13.27
C GLY A 69 -12.51 0.59 13.45
N LYS A 70 -12.63 1.52 12.49
CA LYS A 70 -12.09 2.88 12.55
C LYS A 70 -12.70 3.77 11.48
N THR A 71 -12.71 5.08 11.71
CA THR A 71 -13.20 6.04 10.71
C THR A 71 -12.27 6.06 9.48
N PRO A 72 -12.76 6.45 8.29
CA PRO A 72 -11.91 6.55 7.10
C PRO A 72 -10.72 7.47 7.27
N ALA A 73 -10.87 8.58 8.00
CA ALA A 73 -9.78 9.52 8.26
C ALA A 73 -8.68 8.90 9.14
N VAL A 74 -9.06 8.13 10.17
CA VAL A 74 -8.10 7.40 11.01
C VAL A 74 -7.40 6.31 10.21
N TYR A 75 -8.15 5.55 9.40
CA TYR A 75 -7.60 4.54 8.49
C TYR A 75 -6.57 5.13 7.54
N LEU A 76 -6.90 6.24 6.87
CA LEU A 76 -5.99 6.93 5.96
C LEU A 76 -4.72 7.41 6.68
N ALA A 77 -4.86 7.99 7.88
CA ALA A 77 -3.71 8.46 8.65
C ALA A 77 -2.78 7.31 9.03
N GLU A 78 -3.31 6.17 9.48
CA GLU A 78 -2.51 4.97 9.76
C GLU A 78 -1.81 4.48 8.50
N ARG A 79 -2.53 4.42 7.38
CA ARG A 79 -1.95 4.00 6.11
C ARG A 79 -0.80 4.90 5.65
N ARG A 80 -0.94 6.22 5.81
CA ARG A 80 0.14 7.18 5.52
C ARG A 80 1.37 6.96 6.41
N ILE A 81 1.18 6.67 7.69
CA ILE A 81 2.28 6.40 8.62
C ILE A 81 2.97 5.06 8.32
N GLU A 82 2.23 4.02 7.95
CA GLU A 82 2.81 2.76 7.45
C GLU A 82 3.72 3.03 6.24
N ARG A 83 3.25 3.83 5.27
CA ARG A 83 4.05 4.20 4.10
C ARG A 83 5.25 5.09 4.42
N ALA A 84 5.12 5.96 5.42
CA ALA A 84 6.25 6.74 5.91
C ALA A 84 7.33 5.84 6.53
N GLN A 85 6.94 4.82 7.30
CA GLN A 85 7.88 3.84 7.86
C GLN A 85 8.63 3.11 6.75
N ASP A 86 7.95 2.67 5.69
CA ASP A 86 8.55 2.03 4.51
C ASP A 86 9.60 2.93 3.82
N LEU A 87 9.29 4.22 3.68
CA LEU A 87 10.20 5.19 3.07
C LEU A 87 11.45 5.46 3.92
N LEU A 88 11.26 5.69 5.22
CA LEU A 88 12.34 6.04 6.13
C LEU A 88 13.35 4.90 6.32
N ARG A 89 12.93 3.64 6.12
CA ARG A 89 13.79 2.47 6.26
C ARG A 89 14.47 2.03 4.95
N ALA A 90 13.87 2.31 3.80
CA ALA A 90 14.31 1.74 2.52
C ALA A 90 15.01 2.75 1.61
N THR A 91 14.88 4.05 1.89
CA THR A 91 15.29 5.12 0.98
C THR A 91 16.16 6.16 1.69
N ASN A 92 16.91 6.96 0.94
CA ASN A 92 17.70 8.07 1.47
C ASN A 92 17.00 9.44 1.40
N VAL A 93 15.67 9.46 1.25
CA VAL A 93 14.90 10.71 1.27
C VAL A 93 14.84 11.28 2.69
N THR A 94 14.79 12.60 2.80
CA THR A 94 14.70 13.31 4.07
C THR A 94 13.33 13.13 4.72
N VAL A 95 13.25 13.29 6.04
CA VAL A 95 11.98 13.24 6.79
C VAL A 95 10.95 14.23 6.23
N THR A 96 11.40 15.43 5.82
CA THR A 96 10.53 16.45 5.22
C THR A 96 9.96 15.99 3.88
N GLU A 97 10.77 15.35 3.04
CA GLU A 97 10.30 14.78 1.78
C GLU A 97 9.31 13.64 2.02
N VAL A 98 9.56 12.74 3.00
CA VAL A 98 8.60 11.70 3.39
C VAL A 98 7.27 12.31 3.79
N CYS A 99 7.27 13.36 4.62
CA CYS A 99 6.08 14.06 5.07
C CYS A 99 5.20 14.49 3.87
N LEU A 100 5.81 15.11 2.87
CA LEU A 100 5.09 15.55 1.67
C LEU A 100 4.65 14.37 0.80
N LEU A 101 5.52 13.37 0.58
CA LEU A 101 5.23 12.18 -0.22
C LEU A 101 4.06 11.36 0.30
N VAL A 102 3.88 11.30 1.62
CA VAL A 102 2.74 10.59 2.25
C VAL A 102 1.50 11.48 2.43
N GLY A 103 1.49 12.69 1.88
CA GLY A 103 0.31 13.55 1.81
C GLY A 103 0.02 14.40 3.05
N TYR A 104 1.03 14.64 3.90
CA TYR A 104 0.93 15.65 4.95
C TYR A 104 1.39 17.01 4.44
N SER A 105 0.69 18.07 4.83
CA SER A 105 1.05 19.46 4.48
C SER A 105 2.00 20.13 5.47
N SER A 106 2.23 19.52 6.64
CA SER A 106 3.11 20.09 7.66
C SER A 106 3.88 19.02 8.42
N LEU A 107 5.16 19.32 8.68
CA LEU A 107 6.09 18.43 9.39
C LEU A 107 5.67 18.20 10.84
N GLY A 108 5.08 19.20 11.50
CA GLY A 108 4.62 19.10 12.89
C GLY A 108 3.47 18.10 13.06
N SER A 109 2.45 18.18 12.20
CA SER A 109 1.31 17.25 12.21
C SER A 109 1.76 15.82 11.88
N PHE A 110 2.63 15.68 10.89
CA PHE A 110 3.22 14.39 10.54
C PHE A 110 4.03 13.79 11.70
N SER A 111 4.96 14.55 12.26
CA SER A 111 5.85 14.07 13.33
C SER A 111 5.08 13.67 14.59
N THR A 112 4.06 14.45 14.95
CA THR A 112 3.17 14.14 16.07
C THR A 112 2.42 12.84 15.83
N LYS A 113 1.79 12.69 14.65
CA LYS A 113 1.02 11.49 14.33
C LYS A 113 1.90 10.25 14.18
N PHE A 114 3.08 10.40 13.59
CA PHE A 114 4.07 9.33 13.48
C PHE A 114 4.51 8.87 14.87
N HIS A 115 4.88 9.79 15.75
CA HIS A 115 5.29 9.44 17.11
C HIS A 115 4.16 8.76 17.91
N GLN A 116 2.93 9.24 17.79
CA GLN A 116 1.76 8.62 18.43
C GLN A 116 1.54 7.17 17.98
N LEU A 117 1.76 6.86 16.71
CA LEU A 117 1.51 5.52 16.15
C LEU A 117 2.74 4.60 16.15
N VAL A 118 3.95 5.13 16.19
CA VAL A 118 5.20 4.34 16.08
C VAL A 118 6.00 4.34 17.39
N GLY A 119 5.72 5.27 18.29
CA GLY A 119 6.37 5.41 19.60
C GLY A 119 7.71 6.15 19.58
N VAL A 120 8.25 6.50 18.41
CA VAL A 120 9.51 7.26 18.25
C VAL A 120 9.35 8.34 17.18
N THR A 121 10.24 9.33 17.16
CA THR A 121 10.20 10.39 16.13
C THR A 121 10.62 9.84 14.75
N PRO A 122 10.18 10.45 13.64
CA PRO A 122 10.59 10.02 12.30
C PRO A 122 12.11 10.01 12.09
N SER A 123 12.82 11.03 12.59
CA SER A 123 14.27 11.14 12.46
C SER A 123 15.00 10.05 13.26
N ALA A 124 14.55 9.77 14.49
CA ALA A 124 15.10 8.68 15.29
C ALA A 124 14.85 7.31 14.64
N TYR A 125 13.66 7.14 14.05
CA TYR A 125 13.32 5.94 13.29
C TYR A 125 14.28 5.76 12.09
N GLN A 126 14.46 6.79 11.26
CA GLN A 126 15.36 6.76 10.10
C GLN A 126 16.81 6.48 10.50
N ALA A 127 17.34 7.16 11.52
CA ALA A 127 18.70 6.95 12.00
C ALA A 127 18.94 5.51 12.45
N ARG A 128 17.97 4.90 13.14
CA ARG A 128 18.05 3.51 13.59
C ARG A 128 18.18 2.53 12.41
N PHE A 129 17.48 2.77 11.31
CA PHE A 129 17.55 1.89 10.13
C PHE A 129 18.77 2.16 9.25
N ALA A 130 19.25 3.41 9.18
CA ALA A 130 20.50 3.73 8.49
C ALA A 130 21.73 3.05 9.14
N GLN A 131 21.68 2.80 10.45
CA GLN A 131 22.73 2.07 11.17
C GLN A 131 22.75 0.56 10.85
N LEU A 132 21.63 0.00 10.38
CA LEU A 132 21.50 -1.43 10.06
C LEU A 132 21.96 -1.77 8.62
N GLY A 133 22.30 -0.78 7.81
CA GLY A 133 22.76 -0.94 6.43
C GLY A 133 22.41 0.25 5.53
N VAL A 134 22.94 0.27 4.31
CA VAL A 134 22.69 1.35 3.35
C VAL A 134 21.23 1.31 2.83
N PRO A 135 20.49 2.42 2.84
CA PRO A 135 19.20 2.51 2.18
C PRO A 135 19.33 2.16 0.69
N HIS A 136 18.63 1.13 0.23
CA HIS A 136 18.88 0.53 -1.09
C HIS A 136 18.23 1.32 -2.25
N ILE A 137 17.38 2.31 -1.96
CA ILE A 137 16.66 3.08 -2.99
C ILE A 137 17.04 4.58 -2.91
N PRO A 138 17.73 5.12 -3.93
CA PRO A 138 17.99 6.55 -4.03
C PRO A 138 16.68 7.36 -4.15
N GLY A 139 16.61 8.53 -3.51
CA GLY A 139 15.43 9.38 -3.50
C GLY A 139 15.00 9.84 -4.88
N CYS A 140 15.96 10.10 -5.79
CA CYS A 140 15.67 10.42 -7.19
C CYS A 140 14.86 9.31 -7.89
N PHE A 141 15.05 8.05 -7.51
CA PHE A 141 14.27 6.92 -8.04
C PHE A 141 12.83 6.97 -7.52
N VAL A 142 12.64 7.27 -6.23
CA VAL A 142 11.32 7.43 -5.61
C VAL A 142 10.53 8.57 -6.27
N PHE A 143 11.17 9.72 -6.51
CA PHE A 143 10.50 10.85 -7.16
C PHE A 143 10.18 10.60 -8.63
N LYS A 144 11.08 9.92 -9.37
CA LYS A 144 10.90 9.64 -10.80
C LYS A 144 9.82 8.58 -11.06
N HIS A 145 9.75 7.55 -10.23
CA HIS A 145 8.85 6.41 -10.44
C HIS A 145 7.61 6.45 -9.54
N GLY A 146 7.56 7.36 -8.58
CA GLY A 146 6.59 7.36 -7.49
C GLY A 146 6.88 6.26 -6.46
N LEU A 147 6.12 6.28 -5.36
CA LEU A 147 6.09 5.17 -4.41
C LEU A 147 5.56 3.95 -5.17
N SER A 148 6.39 2.93 -5.34
CA SER A 148 6.13 1.76 -6.19
C SER A 148 5.07 0.82 -5.60
N ASP A 149 3.88 1.33 -5.33
CA ASP A 149 2.66 0.54 -5.12
C ASP A 149 1.97 0.21 -6.45
N ARG A 150 2.47 0.76 -7.57
CA ARG A 150 2.17 0.20 -8.89
C ARG A 150 2.77 -1.20 -8.92
N ARG A 151 1.90 -2.19 -8.76
CA ARG A 151 2.15 -3.58 -9.15
C ARG A 151 3.08 -3.55 -10.35
N THR A 152 4.23 -4.21 -10.24
CA THR A 152 4.92 -4.70 -11.43
C THR A 152 3.88 -5.55 -12.15
N ASP A 153 3.14 -4.94 -13.07
CA ASP A 153 2.65 -5.63 -14.24
C ASP A 153 3.93 -6.00 -15.00
N ALA A 154 4.65 -6.98 -14.45
CA ALA A 154 5.71 -7.64 -15.17
C ALA A 154 5.02 -8.08 -16.47
N PRO A 155 5.53 -7.68 -17.64
CA PRO A 155 5.04 -8.27 -18.86
C PRO A 155 5.18 -9.78 -18.67
N THR A 156 4.06 -10.50 -18.70
CA THR A 156 4.04 -11.96 -18.69
C THR A 156 5.08 -12.39 -19.70
N ARG A 157 6.21 -12.93 -19.22
CA ARG A 157 7.20 -13.52 -20.12
C ARG A 157 6.42 -14.55 -20.94
N PRO A 158 6.44 -14.48 -22.28
CA PRO A 158 5.85 -15.54 -23.06
C PRO A 158 6.56 -16.83 -22.67
N ASP A 159 5.73 -17.84 -22.38
CA ASP A 159 6.12 -19.20 -22.04
C ASP A 159 7.16 -19.73 -23.05
N PRO A 160 8.36 -20.17 -22.63
CA PRO A 160 9.29 -20.84 -23.52
C PRO A 160 8.87 -22.31 -23.74
N ALA A 161 7.61 -22.55 -24.08
CA ALA A 161 7.11 -23.87 -24.47
C ALA A 161 6.78 -23.87 -25.96
N GLY A 162 7.84 -23.88 -26.76
CA GLY A 162 7.77 -23.99 -28.22
C GLY A 162 8.97 -24.73 -28.79
N ARG A 163 9.52 -25.71 -28.04
CA ARG A 163 10.49 -26.66 -28.58
C ARG A 163 9.72 -27.59 -29.54
N LYS A 164 9.73 -27.27 -30.83
CA LYS A 164 9.50 -28.28 -31.86
C LYS A 164 10.78 -29.10 -31.98
N ASP A 165 10.72 -30.33 -31.51
CA ASP A 165 11.75 -31.33 -31.79
C ASP A 165 11.89 -31.50 -33.32
N PRO A 166 13.11 -31.55 -33.86
CA PRO A 166 13.30 -31.81 -35.28
C PRO A 166 12.87 -33.25 -35.59
N ALA A 167 12.06 -33.36 -36.65
CA ALA A 167 11.59 -34.60 -37.23
C ALA A 167 12.73 -35.60 -37.44
N THR A 168 12.57 -36.79 -36.88
CA THR A 168 13.31 -37.99 -37.28
C THR A 168 12.73 -38.47 -38.62
N SER A 169 13.52 -38.37 -39.69
CA SER A 169 13.36 -39.18 -40.91
C SER A 169 14.74 -39.49 -41.50
N GLU A 170 15.26 -40.63 -41.08
CA GLU A 170 15.71 -41.74 -41.93
C GLU A 170 16.62 -41.43 -43.13
N LYS A 171 17.90 -41.84 -42.98
CA LYS A 171 18.85 -42.05 -44.07
C LYS A 171 19.24 -43.54 -44.08
N PRO A 172 19.03 -44.31 -45.17
CA PRO A 172 19.44 -45.72 -45.21
C PRO A 172 20.97 -45.83 -45.31
N ARG A 173 21.54 -46.82 -44.59
CA ARG A 173 22.96 -47.19 -44.66
C ARG A 173 23.29 -47.83 -46.02
N PRO A 174 24.47 -47.59 -46.60
CA PRO A 174 24.97 -48.39 -47.70
C PRO A 174 25.56 -49.70 -47.16
N GLY A 175 25.06 -50.83 -47.64
CA GLY A 175 25.67 -52.16 -47.44
C GLY A 175 26.19 -52.69 -48.78
N GLY A 176 27.50 -52.58 -48.98
CA GLY A 176 28.33 -53.44 -49.84
C GLY A 176 29.57 -53.77 -48.99
N SER A 177 30.15 -54.96 -48.96
CA SER A 177 30.50 -55.95 -49.99
C SER A 177 31.01 -57.21 -49.26
N PRO A 178 31.53 -58.28 -49.90
CA PRO A 178 31.71 -58.56 -51.33
C PRO A 178 30.88 -59.73 -51.90
#